data_AF-A0A0F7TVU3-F1
#
_entry.id   AF-A0A0F7TVU3-F1
#
_cell.length_a   1.000
_cell.length_b   1.000
_cell.length_c   1.000
_cell.angle_alpha   90.00
_cell.angle_beta   90.00
_cell.angle_gamma   90.00
#
_symmetry.space_group_name_H-M   'P 1'
#
loop_
_entity.id
_entity.type
_entity.pdbx_description
1 polymer ?
#
loop_
_entity_poly.entity_id
_entity_poly.type
_entity_poly.pdbx_seq_one_letter_code
_entity_poly.pdbx_strand_id
1 'polypeptide(L)'
;MTYQDFQTAFDLSVEKFPAQFGTLQPDLHEFRRGGGKLLTWHGLADQYIAHAGTVRYWNASEASMSGAEQVNAFYRLFLAPGAAHCGGGSGPVPVNPLAALSAWVENDTAPETLFASTTNTAGQNVTRDLCPYPAKLVYSGGDANQASNFICR
;
A
#
# COMPACT_ATOMS: atom_id res chain seq x y z
N MET A 1 -28.32 9.00 -14.59
CA MET A 1 -26.91 8.78 -14.96
C MET A 1 -26.75 7.30 -15.23
N THR A 2 -26.44 6.92 -16.47
CA THR A 2 -26.08 5.56 -16.84
C THR A 2 -24.62 5.28 -16.44
N TYR A 3 -24.18 4.01 -16.49
CA TYR A 3 -22.76 3.68 -16.32
C TYR A 3 -21.87 4.37 -17.36
N GLN A 4 -22.37 4.51 -18.59
CA GLN A 4 -21.65 5.22 -19.65
C GLN A 4 -21.52 6.71 -19.36
N ASP A 5 -22.58 7.35 -18.85
CA ASP A 5 -22.55 8.75 -18.45
C ASP A 5 -21.53 8.97 -17.31
N PHE A 6 -21.51 8.06 -16.33
CA PHE A 6 -20.54 8.10 -15.23
C PHE A 6 -19.10 7.96 -15.75
N GLN A 7 -18.84 6.97 -16.59
CA GLN A 7 -17.51 6.75 -17.16
C GLN A 7 -17.02 7.97 -17.93
N THR A 8 -17.89 8.55 -18.78
CA THR A 8 -17.58 9.75 -19.55
C THR A 8 -17.26 10.94 -18.64
N ALA A 9 -18.04 11.14 -17.57
CA ALA A 9 -17.81 12.21 -16.60
C ALA A 9 -16.51 12.00 -15.80
N PHE A 10 -16.21 10.75 -15.44
CA PHE A 10 -14.97 10.38 -14.76
C PHE A 10 -13.75 10.66 -15.63
N ASP A 11 -13.76 10.21 -16.89
CA ASP A 11 -12.66 10.40 -17.83
C ASP A 11 -12.41 11.90 -18.09
N LEU A 12 -13.49 12.67 -18.27
CA LEU A 12 -13.40 14.12 -18.44
C LEU A 12 -12.80 14.81 -17.20
N SER A 13 -13.10 14.31 -16.01
CA SER A 13 -12.51 14.84 -14.76
C SER A 13 -11.00 14.58 -14.71
N VAL A 14 -10.58 13.34 -15.04
CA VAL A 14 -9.17 12.95 -15.08
C VAL A 14 -8.40 13.72 -16.16
N GLU A 15 -9.03 14.03 -17.29
CA GLU A 15 -8.45 14.86 -18.36
C GLU A 15 -8.26 16.31 -17.92
N LYS A 16 -9.26 16.90 -17.28
CA LYS A 16 -9.30 18.35 -17.01
C LYS A 16 -8.52 18.78 -15.77
N PHE A 17 -8.47 17.94 -14.74
CA PHE A 17 -7.95 18.34 -13.44
C PHE A 17 -6.66 17.65 -12.95
N PRO A 18 -5.85 16.96 -13.78
CA PRO A 18 -4.71 16.19 -13.27
C PRO A 18 -3.62 17.11 -12.73
N ALA A 19 -3.44 18.30 -13.31
CA ALA A 19 -2.42 19.26 -12.89
C ALA A 19 -2.71 19.86 -11.50
N GLN A 20 -3.99 20.02 -11.13
CA GLN A 20 -4.39 20.63 -9.87
C GLN A 20 -4.59 19.60 -8.75
N PHE A 21 -5.18 18.44 -9.07
CA PHE A 21 -5.63 17.48 -8.05
C PHE A 21 -5.08 16.07 -8.25
N GLY A 22 -4.43 15.79 -9.39
CA GLY A 22 -4.00 14.44 -9.72
C GLY A 22 -2.88 13.92 -8.82
N THR A 23 -1.88 14.75 -8.52
CA THR A 23 -0.67 14.33 -7.77
C THR A 23 -0.03 13.06 -8.37
N LEU A 24 0.01 12.98 -9.70
CA LEU A 24 0.34 11.76 -10.45
C LEU A 24 1.79 11.70 -10.94
N GLN A 25 2.72 12.53 -10.48
CA GLN A 25 4.13 12.50 -10.93
C GLN A 25 4.82 11.21 -10.43
N PRO A 26 5.16 10.23 -11.30
CA PRO A 26 5.82 9.00 -10.86
C PRO A 26 7.35 9.12 -10.75
N ASP A 27 7.95 10.16 -11.34
CA ASP A 27 9.39 10.39 -11.20
C ASP A 27 9.69 10.97 -9.82
N LEU A 28 10.28 10.13 -8.97
CA LEU A 28 10.69 10.48 -7.61
C LEU A 28 12.23 10.56 -7.47
N HIS A 29 12.97 10.76 -8.56
CA HIS A 29 14.44 10.86 -8.52
C HIS A 29 14.92 11.94 -7.56
N GLU A 30 14.29 13.11 -7.57
CA GLU A 30 14.64 14.23 -6.70
C GLU A 30 14.36 13.95 -5.23
N PHE A 31 13.23 13.30 -4.93
CA PHE A 31 12.90 12.85 -3.58
C PHE A 31 13.91 11.82 -3.06
N ARG A 32 14.25 10.83 -3.89
CA ARG A 32 15.29 9.83 -3.58
C ARG A 32 16.65 10.49 -3.37
N ARG A 33 17.05 11.44 -4.23
CA ARG A 33 18.32 12.18 -4.13
C ARG A 33 18.44 12.97 -2.84
N GLY A 34 17.31 13.50 -2.33
CA GLY A 34 17.22 14.15 -1.02
C GLY A 34 17.30 13.19 0.17
N GLY A 35 17.43 11.88 -0.04
CA GLY A 35 17.43 10.87 1.02
C GLY A 35 16.03 10.51 1.54
N GLY A 36 14.98 10.91 0.83
CA GLY A 36 13.61 10.66 1.23
C GLY A 36 13.27 9.16 1.28
N LYS A 37 12.50 8.77 2.29
CA LYS A 37 11.88 7.43 2.40
C LYS A 37 10.36 7.59 2.36
N LEU A 38 9.69 6.75 1.58
CA LEU A 38 8.24 6.74 1.41
C LEU A 38 7.70 5.36 1.80
N LEU A 39 6.81 5.34 2.78
CA LEU A 39 6.06 4.15 3.17
C LEU A 39 4.58 4.43 2.89
N THR A 40 4.00 3.68 1.96
CA THR A 40 2.57 3.72 1.67
C THR A 40 1.96 2.41 2.08
N TRP A 41 0.76 2.45 2.65
CA TRP A 41 -0.08 1.28 2.76
C TRP A 41 -1.49 1.59 2.26
N HIS A 42 -2.21 0.58 1.79
CA HIS A 42 -3.58 0.73 1.33
C HIS A 42 -4.42 -0.50 1.68
N GLY A 43 -5.63 -0.28 2.21
CA GLY A 43 -6.61 -1.34 2.47
C GLY A 43 -7.19 -1.93 1.19
N LEU A 44 -7.12 -3.25 1.01
CA LEU A 44 -7.69 -3.89 -0.19
C LEU A 44 -9.22 -3.90 -0.20
N ALA A 45 -9.85 -3.64 0.94
CA ALA A 45 -11.30 -3.49 1.09
C ALA A 45 -11.73 -2.03 1.27
N ASP A 46 -10.89 -1.06 0.89
CA ASP A 46 -11.25 0.35 0.90
C ASP A 46 -12.44 0.62 -0.03
N GLN A 47 -13.54 1.05 0.59
CA GLN A 47 -14.83 1.28 -0.05
C GLN A 47 -14.98 2.68 -0.65
N TYR A 48 -14.03 3.59 -0.39
CA TYR A 48 -14.08 4.98 -0.84
C TYR A 48 -13.01 5.28 -1.89
N ILE A 49 -11.79 4.78 -1.71
CA ILE A 49 -10.67 4.98 -2.61
C ILE A 49 -10.21 3.63 -3.12
N ALA A 50 -10.27 3.42 -4.44
CA ALA A 50 -9.85 2.16 -5.02
C ALA A 50 -8.33 1.97 -4.93
N HIS A 51 -7.88 0.94 -4.21
CA HIS A 51 -6.46 0.57 -4.07
C HIS A 51 -5.73 0.39 -5.41
N ALA A 52 -6.46 0.07 -6.50
CA ALA A 52 -5.92 -0.04 -7.84
C ALA A 52 -5.21 1.26 -8.31
N GLY A 53 -5.64 2.43 -7.82
CA GLY A 53 -4.95 3.70 -8.08
C GLY A 53 -3.56 3.75 -7.45
N THR A 54 -3.41 3.29 -6.21
CA THR A 54 -2.11 3.22 -5.52
C THR A 54 -1.17 2.21 -6.18
N VAL A 55 -1.67 1.04 -6.59
CA VAL A 55 -0.88 0.06 -7.35
C VAL A 55 -0.43 0.65 -8.69
N ARG A 56 -1.32 1.33 -9.41
CA ARG A 56 -0.98 2.00 -10.67
C ARG A 56 0.13 3.05 -10.47
N TYR A 57 0.07 3.83 -9.40
CA TYR A 57 1.10 4.84 -9.10
C TYR A 57 2.46 4.20 -8.80
N TRP A 58 2.50 3.14 -7.99
CA TRP A 58 3.75 2.42 -7.71
C TRP A 58 4.34 1.83 -9.00
N ASN A 59 3.52 1.19 -9.85
CA ASN A 59 3.98 0.64 -11.13
C ASN A 59 4.50 1.73 -12.09
N ALA A 60 3.87 2.91 -12.09
CA ALA A 60 4.35 4.05 -12.87
C ALA A 60 5.70 4.56 -12.35
N SER A 61 5.90 4.55 -11.02
CA SER A 61 7.17 4.90 -10.39
C SER A 61 8.26 3.89 -10.75
N GLU A 62 7.95 2.59 -10.72
CA GLU A 62 8.84 1.52 -11.20
C GLU A 62 9.29 1.75 -12.63
N ALA A 63 8.34 2.01 -13.53
CA ALA A 63 8.61 2.26 -14.93
C ALA A 63 9.47 3.52 -15.15
N SER A 64 9.33 4.52 -14.29
CA SER A 64 10.05 5.80 -14.38
C SER A 64 11.45 5.76 -13.75
N MET A 65 11.71 4.82 -12.83
CA MET A 65 12.90 4.84 -11.97
C MET A 65 13.82 3.62 -12.14
N SER A 66 13.78 2.99 -13.31
CA SER A 66 14.64 1.85 -13.67
C SER A 66 14.38 0.56 -12.85
N GLY A 67 13.14 0.30 -12.45
CA GLY A 67 12.71 -1.01 -11.94
C GLY A 67 12.37 -1.08 -10.44
N ALA A 68 11.69 -2.18 -10.04
CA ALA A 68 11.19 -2.40 -8.68
C ALA A 68 12.25 -2.29 -7.60
N GLU A 69 13.47 -2.80 -7.84
CA GLU A 69 14.57 -2.76 -6.86
C GLU A 69 14.93 -1.32 -6.51
N GLN A 70 15.04 -0.47 -7.53
CA GLN A 70 15.39 0.93 -7.38
C GLN A 70 14.32 1.73 -6.66
N VAL A 71 13.04 1.40 -6.90
CA VAL A 71 11.91 1.99 -6.17
C VAL A 71 11.89 1.51 -4.73
N ASN A 72 11.94 0.20 -4.48
CA ASN A 72 11.85 -0.40 -3.14
C ASN A 72 13.00 -0.01 -2.20
N ALA A 73 14.11 0.51 -2.73
CA ALA A 73 15.20 1.09 -1.95
C ALA A 73 14.82 2.37 -1.18
N PHE A 74 13.76 3.07 -1.60
CA PHE A 74 13.29 4.30 -0.94
C PHE A 74 11.77 4.44 -0.85
N TYR A 75 10.98 3.72 -1.66
CA TYR A 75 9.52 3.71 -1.66
C TYR A 75 8.98 2.29 -1.53
N ARG A 76 8.41 1.95 -0.36
CA ARG A 76 7.75 0.67 -0.10
C ARG A 76 6.22 0.83 -0.02
N LEU A 77 5.51 -0.01 -0.77
CA LEU A 77 4.05 -0.12 -0.74
C LEU A 77 3.64 -1.42 -0.05
N PHE A 78 2.72 -1.34 0.92
CA PHE A 78 2.13 -2.49 1.62
C PHE A 78 0.62 -2.56 1.39
N LEU A 79 0.11 -3.69 0.94
CA LEU A 79 -1.33 -3.87 0.71
C LEU A 79 -1.94 -4.70 1.85
N ALA A 80 -2.98 -4.18 2.50
CA ALA A 80 -3.59 -4.77 3.69
C ALA A 80 -4.92 -5.50 3.34
N PRO A 81 -4.95 -6.85 3.30
CA PRO A 81 -6.17 -7.58 2.97
C PRO A 81 -7.26 -7.39 4.03
N GLY A 82 -8.46 -7.03 3.60
CA GLY A 82 -9.63 -6.84 4.48
C GLY A 82 -9.65 -5.54 5.29
N ALA A 83 -8.57 -4.77 5.29
CA ALA A 83 -8.58 -3.40 5.83
C ALA A 83 -9.43 -2.49 4.94
N ALA A 84 -10.29 -1.70 5.58
CA ALA A 84 -11.14 -0.70 4.92
C ALA A 84 -10.43 0.66 4.80
N HIS A 85 -11.18 1.72 4.51
CA HIS A 85 -10.63 3.06 4.34
C HIS A 85 -9.91 3.58 5.59
N CYS A 86 -8.59 3.75 5.49
CA CYS A 86 -7.68 4.22 6.56
C CYS A 86 -7.63 3.37 7.85
N GLY A 87 -8.52 2.39 8.00
CA GLY A 87 -8.63 1.53 9.17
C GLY A 87 -9.93 0.73 9.17
N GLY A 88 -10.16 -0.05 10.23
CA GLY A 88 -11.31 -0.93 10.33
C GLY A 88 -11.36 -1.99 9.21
N GLY A 89 -12.56 -2.43 8.87
CA GLY A 89 -12.76 -3.58 7.96
C GLY A 89 -12.66 -4.91 8.70
N SER A 90 -12.67 -6.01 7.95
CA SER A 90 -12.61 -7.38 8.49
C SER A 90 -11.19 -7.90 8.65
N GLY A 91 -10.19 -7.16 8.17
CA GLY A 91 -8.79 -7.57 8.14
C GLY A 91 -7.86 -6.70 8.99
N PRO A 92 -6.61 -7.17 9.20
CA PRO A 92 -5.60 -6.44 9.97
C PRO A 92 -5.19 -5.10 9.35
N VAL A 93 -4.98 -4.09 10.18
CA VAL A 93 -4.50 -2.74 9.82
C VAL A 93 -3.10 -2.52 10.42
N PRO A 94 -2.16 -1.82 9.74
CA PRO A 94 -0.85 -1.54 10.30
C PRO A 94 -0.92 -0.88 11.68
N VAL A 95 -0.21 -1.44 12.67
CA VAL A 95 -0.30 -0.99 14.07
C VAL A 95 0.50 0.28 14.32
N ASN A 96 1.72 0.37 13.78
CA ASN A 96 2.58 1.55 13.94
C ASN A 96 3.46 1.80 12.70
N PRO A 97 2.86 2.15 11.54
CA PRO A 97 3.61 2.41 10.32
C PRO A 97 4.54 3.62 10.43
N LEU A 98 4.23 4.59 11.29
CA LEU A 98 5.10 5.74 11.52
C LEU A 98 6.41 5.32 12.20
N ALA A 99 6.38 4.46 13.22
CA ALA A 99 7.61 3.97 13.84
C ALA A 99 8.47 3.16 12.85
N ALA A 100 7.85 2.37 11.97
CA ALA A 100 8.57 1.66 10.91
C ALA A 100 9.25 2.64 9.93
N LEU A 101 8.57 3.72 9.57
CA LEU A 101 9.14 4.78 8.73
C LEU A 101 10.27 5.53 9.45
N SER A 102 10.08 5.90 10.72
CA SER A 102 11.12 6.56 11.54
C SER A 102 12.38 5.70 11.64
N ALA A 103 12.25 4.41 11.93
CA ALA A 103 13.38 3.50 11.96
C ALA A 103 14.11 3.41 10.59
N TRP A 104 13.36 3.46 9.49
CA TRP A 104 13.96 3.49 8.16
C TRP A 104 14.69 4.80 7.87
N VAL A 105 14.15 5.94 8.29
CA VAL A 105 14.77 7.25 8.07
C VAL A 105 16.00 7.45 8.97
N GLU A 106 15.89 7.10 10.25
CA GLU A 106 16.89 7.42 11.26
C GLU A 106 18.03 6.38 11.31
N ASN A 107 17.70 5.10 11.07
CA ASN A 107 18.62 3.98 11.27
C ASN A 107 18.89 3.16 10.00
N ASP A 108 18.35 3.60 8.86
CA ASP A 108 18.35 2.86 7.57
C ASP A 108 17.75 1.44 7.67
N THR A 109 16.90 1.20 8.68
CA THR A 109 16.22 -0.09 8.89
C THR A 109 14.93 -0.14 8.08
N ALA A 110 15.05 -0.50 6.81
CA ALA A 110 13.92 -0.61 5.90
C ALA A 110 12.99 -1.79 6.26
N PRO A 111 11.66 -1.60 6.42
CA PRO A 111 10.77 -2.65 6.91
C PRO A 111 10.58 -3.77 5.86
N GLU A 112 11.13 -4.95 6.10
CA GLU A 112 10.98 -6.13 5.21
C GLU A 112 9.53 -6.58 5.10
N THR A 113 8.75 -6.38 6.17
CA THR A 113 7.30 -6.51 6.24
C THR A 113 6.72 -5.38 7.09
N LEU A 114 5.42 -5.17 7.02
CA LEU A 114 4.71 -4.20 7.86
C LEU A 114 3.69 -4.91 8.76
N PHE A 115 3.94 -4.94 10.06
CA PHE A 115 3.06 -5.62 11.03
C PHE A 115 1.69 -4.94 11.12
N ALA A 116 0.65 -5.76 10.98
CA ALA A 116 -0.75 -5.37 11.03
C ALA A 116 -1.55 -6.30 11.96
N SER A 117 -2.53 -5.73 12.66
CA SER A 117 -3.38 -6.47 13.62
C SER A 117 -4.83 -6.02 13.54
N THR A 118 -5.76 -6.91 13.90
CA THR A 118 -7.16 -6.58 14.20
C THR A 118 -7.73 -7.60 15.18
N THR A 119 -8.90 -7.30 15.75
CA THR A 119 -9.69 -8.26 16.53
C THR A 119 -10.88 -8.69 15.69
N ASN A 120 -11.02 -9.98 15.43
CA ASN A 120 -12.15 -10.51 14.64
C ASN A 120 -13.46 -10.50 15.46
N THR A 121 -14.58 -10.86 14.82
CA THR A 121 -15.91 -10.89 15.46
C THR A 121 -16.04 -11.89 16.61
N ALA A 122 -15.15 -12.88 16.68
CA ALA A 122 -15.07 -13.84 17.78
C ALA A 122 -14.16 -13.37 18.93
N GLY A 123 -13.64 -12.13 18.87
CA GLY A 123 -12.75 -11.57 19.89
C GLY A 123 -11.30 -12.07 19.80
N GLN A 124 -10.93 -12.76 18.73
CA GLN A 124 -9.59 -13.30 18.54
C GLN A 124 -8.71 -12.29 17.81
N ASN A 125 -7.44 -12.20 18.22
CA ASN A 125 -6.46 -11.39 17.52
C ASN A 125 -6.09 -12.05 16.18
N VAL A 126 -6.11 -11.27 15.10
CA VAL A 126 -5.69 -11.66 13.75
C VAL A 126 -4.53 -10.77 13.34
N THR A 127 -3.42 -11.37 12.96
CA THR A 127 -2.18 -10.66 12.62
C THR A 127 -1.70 -10.99 11.22
N ARG A 128 -1.01 -10.03 10.59
CA ARG A 128 -0.29 -10.22 9.32
C ARG A 128 0.99 -9.40 9.31
N ASP A 129 2.05 -9.97 8.76
CA ASP A 129 3.25 -9.25 8.35
C ASP A 129 3.11 -8.88 6.88
N LEU A 130 2.55 -7.71 6.58
CA LEU A 130 2.22 -7.32 5.20
C LEU A 130 3.48 -7.30 4.33
N CYS A 131 3.37 -7.88 3.14
CA CYS A 131 4.48 -7.97 2.21
C CYS A 131 4.71 -6.66 1.46
N PRO A 132 5.97 -6.32 1.14
CA PRO A 132 6.27 -5.22 0.23
C PRO A 132 5.84 -5.61 -1.18
N TYR A 133 5.03 -4.77 -1.80
CA TYR A 133 4.61 -4.93 -3.19
C TYR A 133 5.83 -5.00 -4.12
N PRO A 134 5.85 -5.90 -5.13
CA PRO A 134 4.74 -6.69 -5.67
C PRO A 134 4.44 -8.02 -4.97
N ALA A 135 5.22 -8.41 -3.96
CA ALA A 135 4.97 -9.65 -3.22
C ALA A 135 3.64 -9.60 -2.47
N LYS A 136 3.00 -10.75 -2.32
CA LYS A 136 1.71 -10.92 -1.67
C LYS A 136 1.81 -11.94 -0.54
N LEU A 137 0.89 -11.79 0.42
CA LEU A 137 0.71 -12.78 1.46
C LEU A 137 0.13 -14.07 0.88
N VAL A 138 0.86 -15.17 1.03
CA VAL A 138 0.41 -16.52 0.68
C VAL A 138 0.35 -17.34 1.96
N TYR A 139 -0.82 -17.92 2.23
CA TYR A 139 -1.01 -18.79 3.38
C TYR A 139 -0.17 -20.07 3.23
N SER A 140 0.63 -20.39 4.24
CA SER A 140 1.54 -21.55 4.25
C SER A 140 1.06 -22.71 5.13
N GLY A 141 -0.14 -22.62 5.70
CA GLY A 141 -0.72 -23.62 6.61
C GLY A 141 -0.56 -23.26 8.09
N GLY A 142 -1.38 -23.85 8.96
CA GLY A 142 -1.39 -23.58 10.41
C GLY A 142 -2.68 -22.89 10.90
N ASP A 143 -2.53 -21.94 11.81
CA ASP A 143 -3.61 -21.04 12.26
C ASP A 143 -3.66 -19.79 11.35
N ALA A 144 -4.77 -19.60 10.65
CA ALA A 144 -4.98 -18.48 9.74
C ALA A 144 -5.03 -17.09 10.42
N ASN A 145 -5.14 -17.06 11.75
CA ASN A 145 -5.11 -15.83 12.54
C ASN A 145 -3.67 -15.34 12.84
N GLN A 146 -2.65 -16.16 12.59
CA GLN A 146 -1.26 -15.84 12.95
C GLN A 146 -0.43 -15.41 11.74
N ALA A 147 0.29 -14.30 11.87
CA ALA A 147 1.15 -13.76 10.82
C ALA A 147 2.23 -14.76 10.34
N SER A 148 2.79 -15.55 11.26
CA SER A 148 3.84 -16.54 10.98
C SER A 148 3.43 -17.67 10.02
N ASN A 149 2.12 -17.83 9.78
CA ASN A 149 1.56 -18.85 8.90
C ASN A 149 1.28 -18.30 7.48
N PHE A 150 1.87 -17.15 7.16
CA PHE A 150 1.87 -16.54 5.84
C PHE A 150 3.30 -16.22 5.43
N ILE A 151 3.55 -16.29 4.13
CA ILE A 151 4.85 -15.95 3.52
C ILE A 151 4.64 -14.96 2.39
N CYS A 152 5.68 -14.17 2.11
CA CYS A 152 5.70 -13.26 0.97
C CYS A 152 6.17 -14.00 -0.28
N ARG A 153 5.31 -14.02 -1.31
CA ARG A 153 5.61 -14.58 -2.64
C ARG A 153 4.99 -13.74 -3.76
#